data_AF-A0A2V7ILM7-F1
#
_entry.id   AF-A0A2V7ILM7-F1
#
_cell.length_a   1.000
_cell.length_b   1.000
_cell.length_c   1.000
_cell.angle_alpha   90.00
_cell.angle_beta   90.00
_cell.angle_gamma   90.00
#
_symmetry.space_group_name_H-M   'P 1'
#
loop_
_entity.id
_entity.type
_entity.pdbx_description
1 polymer ?
#
loop_
_entity_poly.entity_id
_entity_poly.type
_entity_poly.pdbx_seq_one_letter_code
_entity_poly.pdbx_strand_id
1 'polypeptide(L)'
;GTPGLAKVGTRMLRRASIDVLTYGNAPETLGTLDSTRIVVRRGTEEVGRRVRRALGLGRVVVQLDSARLLDASVLLGADFTPRLEFHP
;
A
#
# COMPACT_ATOMS: atom_id res chain seq x y z
N GLY A 1 -1.00 13.32 5.21
CA GLY A 1 -0.40 12.39 4.22
C GLY A 1 -0.02 13.14 2.96
N THR A 2 1.13 12.82 2.35
CA THR A 2 1.66 13.55 1.18
C THR A 2 0.84 13.26 -0.08
N PRO A 3 0.18 14.26 -0.68
CA PRO A 3 -0.58 14.07 -1.92
C PRO A 3 0.36 13.60 -3.04
N GLY A 4 0.01 12.50 -3.71
CA GLY A 4 0.76 11.99 -4.87
C GLY A 4 1.43 10.63 -4.65
N LEU A 5 1.85 10.30 -3.42
CA LEU A 5 2.45 8.99 -3.11
C LEU A 5 1.47 7.84 -3.34
N ALA A 6 0.20 8.05 -2.97
CA ALA A 6 -0.86 7.09 -3.22
C ALA A 6 -1.07 6.82 -4.72
N LYS A 7 -0.94 7.84 -5.58
CA LYS A 7 -1.10 7.70 -7.05
C LYS A 7 0.04 6.88 -7.67
N VAL A 8 1.26 7.03 -7.15
CA VAL A 8 2.42 6.24 -7.60
C VAL A 8 2.27 4.79 -7.14
N GLY A 9 1.95 4.56 -5.86
CA GLY A 9 1.69 3.23 -5.31
C GLY A 9 0.61 2.48 -6.09
N THR A 10 -0.53 3.12 -6.37
CA THR A 10 -1.61 2.56 -7.19
C THR A 10 -1.14 2.15 -8.58
N ARG A 11 -0.28 2.97 -9.23
CA ARG A 11 0.24 2.67 -10.56
C ARG A 11 1.17 1.45 -10.56
N MET A 12 2.02 1.31 -9.54
CA MET A 12 2.91 0.16 -9.38
C MET A 12 2.10 -1.12 -9.14
N LEU A 13 1.07 -1.08 -8.30
CA LEU A 13 0.18 -2.21 -8.04
C LEU A 13 -0.61 -2.64 -9.28
N ARG A 14 -1.17 -1.67 -10.03
CA ARG A 14 -1.87 -1.97 -11.29
C ARG A 14 -0.95 -2.61 -12.33
N ARG A 15 0.31 -2.17 -12.44
CA ARG A 15 1.32 -2.81 -13.31
C ARG A 15 1.62 -4.26 -12.92
N ALA A 16 1.41 -4.62 -11.65
CA ALA A 16 1.58 -5.99 -11.14
C ALA A 16 0.29 -6.84 -11.23
N SER A 17 -0.71 -6.38 -11.99
CA SER A 17 -2.05 -6.99 -12.10
C SER A 17 -2.75 -7.15 -10.74
N ILE A 18 -2.53 -6.19 -9.83
CA ILE A 18 -3.25 -6.09 -8.56
C ILE A 18 -4.32 -5.01 -8.73
N ASP A 19 -5.58 -5.38 -8.54
CA ASP A 19 -6.67 -4.41 -8.61
C ASP A 19 -6.67 -3.52 -7.37
N VAL A 20 -6.81 -2.21 -7.59
CA VAL A 20 -6.78 -1.20 -6.54
C VAL A 20 -8.14 -0.54 -6.51
N LEU A 21 -8.96 -0.94 -5.53
CA LEU A 21 -10.33 -0.45 -5.36
C LEU A 21 -10.38 1.00 -4.85
N THR A 22 -9.48 1.35 -3.93
CA THR A 22 -9.41 2.70 -3.38
C THR A 22 -7.99 3.05 -2.96
N TYR A 23 -7.64 4.32 -3.10
CA TYR A 23 -6.40 4.89 -2.59
C TYR A 23 -6.70 6.27 -2.00
N GLY A 24 -6.05 6.59 -0.90
CA GLY A 24 -6.27 7.84 -0.19
C GLY A 24 -5.13 8.12 0.78
N ASN A 25 -5.12 9.32 1.35
CA ASN A 25 -4.20 9.64 2.44
C ASN A 25 -4.63 8.87 3.69
N ALA A 26 -3.66 8.35 4.44
CA ALA A 26 -3.94 7.83 5.77
C ALA A 26 -4.61 8.94 6.60
N PRO A 27 -5.62 8.60 7.43
CA PRO A 27 -6.25 9.58 8.31
C PRO A 27 -5.20 10.23 9.21
N GLU A 28 -5.34 11.52 9.50
CA GLU A 28 -4.34 12.27 10.29
C GLU A 28 -4.07 11.64 11.67
N THR A 29 -5.06 10.94 12.21
CA THR A 29 -4.97 10.15 13.45
C THR A 29 -3.96 9.01 13.39
N LEU A 30 -3.61 8.54 12.20
CA LEU A 30 -2.61 7.48 12.00
C LEU A 30 -1.17 8.01 12.00
N GLY A 31 -0.99 9.34 11.96
CA GLY A 31 0.32 10.00 11.94
C GLY A 31 1.17 9.66 10.72
N THR A 32 2.43 10.10 10.76
CA THR A 32 3.49 9.61 9.86
C THR A 32 3.89 8.22 10.29
N LEU A 33 3.66 7.23 9.43
CA LEU A 33 4.17 5.88 9.65
C LEU A 33 5.67 5.86 9.35
N ASP A 34 6.48 5.34 10.28
CA ASP A 34 7.92 5.17 10.06
C ASP A 34 8.24 4.12 8.97
N SER A 35 7.31 3.19 8.72
CA SER A 35 7.49 2.12 7.73
C SER A 35 6.20 1.74 7.02
N THR A 36 6.33 1.29 5.78
CA THR A 36 5.23 0.87 4.91
C THR A 36 4.67 -0.44 5.41
N ARG A 37 3.35 -0.48 5.62
CA ARG A 37 2.64 -1.64 6.12
C ARG A 37 1.62 -2.11 5.09
N ILE A 38 1.65 -3.40 4.81
CA ILE A 38 0.72 -4.07 3.91
C ILE A 38 -0.19 -4.92 4.79
N VAL A 39 -1.41 -4.47 4.99
CA VAL A 39 -2.38 -5.12 5.85
C VAL A 39 -3.31 -5.99 5.00
N VAL A 40 -3.20 -7.31 5.09
CA VAL A 40 -4.10 -8.25 4.43
C VAL A 40 -5.38 -8.33 5.26
N ARG A 41 -6.52 -7.98 4.66
CA ARG A 41 -7.84 -7.92 5.30
C ARG A 41 -8.70 -9.12 4.94
N ARG A 42 -8.51 -9.68 3.74
CA ARG A 42 -9.19 -10.88 3.26
C ARG A 42 -8.24 -11.73 2.41
N GLY A 43 -8.34 -13.05 2.56
CA GLY A 43 -7.47 -14.01 1.89
C GLY A 43 -6.25 -14.41 2.74
N THR A 44 -5.20 -14.88 2.06
CA THR A 44 -3.99 -15.42 2.69
C THR A 44 -2.84 -14.43 2.62
N GLU A 45 -1.77 -14.68 3.39
CA GLU A 45 -0.54 -13.87 3.39
C GLU A 45 0.07 -13.70 1.97
N GLU A 46 -0.19 -14.63 1.06
CA GLU A 46 0.23 -14.57 -0.35
C GLU A 46 -0.21 -13.28 -1.06
N VAL A 47 -1.40 -12.77 -0.74
CA VAL A 47 -1.89 -11.48 -1.25
C VAL A 47 -0.93 -10.36 -0.82
N GLY A 48 -0.58 -10.33 0.47
CA GLY A 48 0.37 -9.37 1.03
C GLY A 48 1.77 -9.51 0.43
N ARG A 49 2.24 -10.74 0.19
CA ARG A 49 3.54 -10.99 -0.46
C ARG A 49 3.58 -10.51 -1.91
N ARG A 50 2.46 -10.64 -2.64
CA ARG A 50 2.35 -10.13 -4.02
C ARG A 50 2.43 -8.61 -4.06
N VAL A 51 1.71 -7.94 -3.15
CA VAL A 51 1.79 -6.48 -2.96
C VAL A 51 3.21 -6.04 -2.59
N ARG A 52 3.85 -6.75 -1.65
CA ARG A 52 5.25 -6.46 -1.26
C ARG A 52 6.21 -6.59 -2.43
N ARG A 53 6.05 -7.62 -3.27
CA ARG A 53 6.87 -7.80 -4.48
C ARG A 53 6.66 -6.66 -5.48
N ALA A 54 5.43 -6.18 -5.64
CA ALA A 54 5.13 -5.06 -6.55
C ALA A 54 5.71 -3.72 -6.06
N LEU A 55 5.70 -3.48 -4.74
CA LEU A 55 6.24 -2.26 -4.14
C LEU A 55 7.76 -2.33 -3.90
N GLY A 56 8.32 -3.54 -3.82
CA GLY A 56 9.72 -3.78 -3.47
C GLY A 56 10.05 -3.59 -1.99
N LEU A 57 9.10 -3.07 -1.19
CA LEU A 57 9.27 -2.78 0.25
C LEU A 57 7.96 -2.95 1.01
N GLY A 58 8.05 -2.88 2.34
CA GLY A 58 6.92 -2.92 3.25
C GLY A 58 6.74 -4.23 4.01
N ARG A 59 6.24 -4.12 5.23
CA ARG A 59 5.96 -5.25 6.12
C ARG A 59 4.55 -5.78 5.90
N VAL A 60 4.45 -7.07 5.60
CA VAL A 60 3.15 -7.77 5.49
C VAL A 60 2.62 -8.07 6.88
N VAL A 61 1.39 -7.68 7.13
CA VAL A 61 0.65 -7.93 8.38
C VAL A 61 -0.70 -8.51 7.97
N VAL A 62 -1.03 -9.70 8.47
CA VAL A 62 -2.35 -10.29 8.23
C VAL A 62 -3.26 -9.85 9.37
N GLN A 63 -4.27 -9.05 9.05
CA GLN A 63 -5.28 -8.58 10.00
C GLN A 63 -6.65 -8.75 9.35
N LEU A 64 -7.16 -9.97 9.43
CA LEU A 64 -8.43 -10.36 8.85
C LEU A 64 -9.55 -9.50 9.43
N ASP A 65 -10.26 -8.82 8.55
CA ASP A 65 -11.35 -7.92 8.90
C ASP A 65 -12.47 -8.13 7.88
N SER A 66 -13.37 -9.04 8.22
CA SER A 66 -14.50 -9.43 7.36
C SER A 66 -15.50 -8.28 7.13
N ALA A 67 -15.43 -7.20 7.93
CA ALA A 67 -16.27 -6.03 7.75
C ALA A 67 -15.76 -5.11 6.64
N ARG A 68 -14.51 -5.28 6.18
CA ARG A 68 -13.93 -4.51 5.07
C ARG A 68 -14.05 -5.27 3.77
N LEU A 69 -14.58 -4.60 2.74
CA LEU A 69 -14.75 -5.14 1.38
C LEU A 69 -13.43 -5.23 0.57
N LEU A 70 -12.27 -5.10 1.22
CA LEU A 70 -10.96 -5.00 0.57
C LEU A 70 -10.14 -6.25 0.89
N ASP A 71 -9.36 -6.75 -0.08
CA ASP A 71 -8.46 -7.89 0.17
C ASP A 71 -7.18 -7.49 0.92
N ALA A 72 -6.62 -6.34 0.59
CA ALA A 72 -5.47 -5.78 1.28
C ALA A 72 -5.53 -4.24 1.31
N SER A 73 -4.88 -3.66 2.31
CA SER A 73 -4.68 -2.22 2.46
C SER A 73 -3.18 -1.94 2.55
N VAL A 74 -2.69 -1.00 1.74
CA VAL A 74 -1.29 -0.56 1.79
C VAL A 74 -1.24 0.80 2.45
N LEU A 75 -0.47 0.89 3.53
CA LEU A 75 -0.20 2.14 4.22
C LEU A 75 1.26 2.51 3.95
N LEU A 76 1.47 3.57 3.19
CA LEU A 76 2.80 4.04 2.82
C LEU A 76 3.39 4.85 3.99
N GLY A 77 4.56 4.44 4.44
CA GLY A 77 5.32 5.14 5.47
C GLY A 77 6.41 6.04 4.88
N ALA A 78 7.21 6.65 5.75
CA ALA A 78 8.35 7.49 5.38
C ALA A 78 9.43 6.73 4.60
N ASP A 79 9.49 5.41 4.74
CA ASP A 79 10.35 4.52 3.96
C ASP A 79 9.93 4.39 2.48
N PHE A 80 8.68 4.75 2.14
CA PHE A 80 8.23 4.78 0.76
C PHE A 80 8.64 6.09 0.10
N THR A 81 9.87 6.12 -0.40
CA THR A 81 10.35 7.12 -1.35
C THR A 81 10.15 6.56 -2.76
N PRO A 82 9.03 6.84 -3.44
CA PRO A 82 8.98 6.54 -4.85
C PRO A 82 10.10 7.34 -5.50
N ARG A 83 10.93 6.70 -6.32
CA ARG A 83 11.75 7.44 -7.27
C ARG A 83 10.76 8.17 -8.18
N LEU A 84 10.42 9.40 -7.80
CA LEU A 84 9.90 10.37 -8.73
C LEU A 84 10.99 10.49 -9.78
N GLU A 85 10.81 9.80 -10.90
CA GLU A 85 11.51 10.15 -12.13
C GLU A 85 11.05 11.58 -12.43
N PHE A 86 11.77 12.55 -11.86
CA PHE A 86 11.77 13.92 -12.31
C PHE A 86 12.28 13.86 -13.74
N HIS A 87 11.36 13.81 -14.70
CA HIS A 87 11.71 14.17 -16.05
C HIS A 87 12.01 15.68 -16.05
N PRO A 88 13.18 16.11 -16.55
CA PRO A 88 13.57 17.52 -16.64
C PRO A 88 12.67 18.32 -17.57
#